data_AF-A0AAN8FB58-F1
#
_entry.id   AF-A0AAN8FB58-F1
#
_cell.length_a   1.000
_cell.length_b   1.000
_cell.length_c   1.000
_cell.angle_alpha   90.00
_cell.angle_beta   90.00
_cell.angle_gamma   90.00
#
_symmetry.space_group_name_H-M   'P 1'
#
loop_
_entity.id
_entity.type
_entity.pdbx_description
1 polymer ?
#
loop_
_entity_poly.entity_id
_entity_poly.type
_entity_poly.pdbx_seq_one_letter_code
_entity_poly.pdbx_strand_id
1 'polypeptide(L)'
;MCTSSIVFVMISLLSCQSVVAQFDHSTCGTQKGCISAPPECQGDSCFFHFSYKPDGDHIILELAGTPAHSNGYLAVGFSEDEKM
;
A
#
# COMPACT_ATOMS: atom_id res chain seq x y z
N MET A 1 34.06 -17.89 -26.96
CA MET A 1 32.69 -18.41 -26.70
C MET A 1 32.30 -18.22 -25.22
N CYS A 2 32.55 -17.05 -24.61
CA CYS A 2 32.23 -16.80 -23.18
C CYS A 2 31.45 -15.50 -22.94
N THR A 3 31.11 -14.74 -23.99
CA THR A 3 30.43 -13.44 -23.87
C THR A 3 28.91 -13.52 -24.01
N SER A 4 28.37 -14.64 -24.53
CA SER A 4 26.92 -14.83 -24.77
C SER A 4 26.14 -15.28 -23.53
N SER A 5 26.78 -15.90 -22.54
CA SER A 5 26.08 -16.41 -21.35
C SER A 5 25.73 -15.32 -20.33
N ILE A 6 26.51 -14.23 -20.26
CA ILE A 6 26.32 -13.17 -19.27
C ILE A 6 25.07 -12.32 -19.59
N VAL A 7 24.81 -12.07 -20.88
CA VAL A 7 23.66 -11.29 -21.34
C VAL A 7 22.34 -12.01 -21.07
N PHE A 8 22.29 -13.34 -21.24
CA PHE A 8 21.10 -14.15 -20.96
C PHE A 8 20.77 -14.23 -19.45
N VAL A 9 21.77 -14.31 -18.58
CA VAL A 9 21.57 -14.32 -17.12
C VAL A 9 21.02 -12.99 -16.62
N MET A 10 21.50 -11.87 -17.17
CA MET A 10 21.00 -10.53 -16.82
C MET A 10 19.58 -10.29 -17.32
N ILE A 11 19.22 -10.75 -18.53
CA ILE A 11 17.86 -10.65 -19.08
C ILE A 11 16.86 -11.50 -18.29
N SER A 12 17.28 -12.66 -17.75
CA SER A 12 16.43 -13.53 -16.93
C SER A 12 16.16 -13.01 -15.52
N LEU A 13 16.96 -12.06 -15.02
CA LEU A 13 16.75 -11.40 -13.71
C LEU A 13 15.80 -10.19 -13.79
N LEU A 14 15.46 -9.73 -15.01
CA LEU A 14 14.58 -8.57 -15.23
C LEU A 14 13.07 -8.88 -15.08
N SER A 15 12.66 -10.13 -14.92
CA SER A 15 11.24 -10.53 -14.99
C SER A 15 10.55 -10.67 -13.62
N CYS A 16 11.15 -10.20 -12.52
CA CYS A 16 10.47 -10.16 -11.22
C CYS A 16 10.51 -8.74 -10.64
N GLN A 17 9.90 -7.78 -11.36
CA GLN A 17 9.43 -6.58 -10.67
C GLN A 17 8.19 -6.99 -9.89
N SER A 18 8.40 -7.46 -8.66
CA SER A 18 7.32 -7.55 -7.69
C SER A 18 6.78 -6.14 -7.51
N VAL A 19 5.59 -5.85 -8.06
CA VAL A 19 4.81 -4.67 -7.67
C VAL A 19 4.40 -4.93 -6.24
N VAL A 20 5.24 -4.49 -5.31
CA VAL A 20 4.85 -4.38 -3.91
C VAL A 20 3.88 -3.22 -3.89
N ALA A 21 2.58 -3.52 -3.75
CA ALA A 21 1.58 -2.52 -3.43
C ALA A 21 1.89 -2.00 -2.03
N GLN A 22 2.83 -1.07 -1.94
CA GLN A 22 3.22 -0.41 -0.71
C GLN A 22 2.32 0.80 -0.53
N PHE A 23 1.91 1.05 0.72
CA PHE A 23 1.27 2.30 1.07
C PHE A 23 2.24 3.46 0.80
N ASP A 24 1.81 4.41 -0.04
CA ASP A 24 2.57 5.62 -0.31
C ASP A 24 2.26 6.66 0.78
N HIS A 25 3.27 7.29 1.37
CA HIS A 25 3.07 8.38 2.35
C HIS A 25 3.32 9.77 1.77
N SER A 26 3.88 9.87 0.56
CA SER A 26 4.46 11.10 0.01
C SER A 26 3.47 12.26 -0.12
N THR A 27 2.20 11.96 -0.34
CA THR A 27 1.14 12.94 -0.61
C THR A 27 0.11 13.08 0.53
N CYS A 28 0.36 12.45 1.69
CA CYS A 28 -0.49 12.56 2.87
C CYS A 28 -0.59 14.01 3.36
N GLY A 29 -1.80 14.45 3.71
CA GLY A 29 -2.07 15.79 4.24
C GLY A 29 -2.07 16.91 3.19
N THR A 30 -1.77 16.59 1.93
CA THR A 30 -1.82 17.55 0.81
C THR A 30 -2.82 17.13 -0.25
N GLN A 31 -2.63 15.96 -0.87
CA GLN A 31 -3.51 15.46 -1.93
C GLN A 31 -4.40 14.33 -1.44
N LYS A 32 -3.95 13.52 -0.49
CA LYS A 32 -4.72 12.43 0.11
C LYS A 32 -4.85 12.60 1.62
N GLY A 33 -6.00 12.20 2.14
CA GLY A 33 -6.19 12.00 3.56
C GLY A 33 -5.55 10.67 3.98
N CYS A 34 -4.86 10.65 5.10
CA CYS A 34 -4.19 9.45 5.61
C CYS A 34 -4.54 9.24 7.09
N ILE A 35 -4.81 8.00 7.45
CA ILE A 35 -5.13 7.57 8.81
C ILE A 35 -4.21 6.39 9.12
N SER A 36 -3.57 6.43 10.28
CA SER A 36 -2.75 5.32 10.78
C SER A 36 -3.13 5.04 12.22
N ALA A 37 -3.07 3.76 12.62
CA ALA A 37 -3.31 3.36 13.99
C ALA A 37 -2.14 2.55 14.54
N PRO A 38 -1.62 2.89 15.74
CA PRO A 38 -2.00 4.04 16.57
C PRO A 38 -1.66 5.39 15.91
N PRO A 39 -2.25 6.52 16.34
CA PRO A 39 -1.92 7.82 15.78
C PRO A 39 -0.41 8.10 15.84
N GLU A 40 0.14 8.75 14.81
CA GLU A 40 1.58 9.09 14.70
C GLU A 40 2.57 7.92 14.62
N CYS A 41 2.09 6.68 14.41
CA CYS A 41 2.99 5.55 14.17
C CYS A 41 3.75 5.70 12.82
N GLN A 42 4.92 5.08 12.70
CA GLN A 42 5.74 5.08 11.48
C GLN A 42 6.16 3.66 11.08
N GLY A 43 6.04 3.35 9.79
CA GLY A 43 6.45 2.07 9.22
C GLY A 43 5.81 0.87 9.93
N ASP A 44 6.61 -0.13 10.28
CA ASP A 44 6.15 -1.39 10.87
C ASP A 44 5.55 -1.26 12.28
N SER A 45 5.62 -0.08 12.90
CA SER A 45 4.98 0.17 14.20
C SER A 45 3.46 0.40 14.10
N CYS A 46 2.93 0.52 12.89
CA CYS A 46 1.52 0.72 12.62
C CYS A 46 0.78 -0.62 12.44
N PHE A 47 -0.40 -0.73 13.05
CA PHE A 47 -1.30 -1.86 12.78
C PHE A 47 -1.90 -1.78 11.38
N PHE A 48 -2.27 -0.56 10.97
CA PHE A 48 -2.74 -0.29 9.64
C PHE A 48 -2.46 1.15 9.21
N HIS A 49 -2.46 1.32 7.89
CA HIS A 49 -2.49 2.56 7.16
C HIS A 49 -3.68 2.55 6.21
N PHE A 50 -4.40 3.66 6.17
CA PHE A 50 -5.51 3.90 5.27
C PHE A 50 -5.33 5.26 4.61
N SER A 51 -5.53 5.34 3.30
CA SER A 51 -5.59 6.60 2.58
C SER A 51 -6.85 6.69 1.74
N TYR A 52 -7.29 7.92 1.52
CA TYR A 52 -8.37 8.23 0.61
C TYR A 52 -8.01 9.46 -0.22
N LYS A 53 -8.18 9.35 -1.54
CA LYS A 53 -7.90 10.41 -2.51
C LYS A 53 -9.04 10.51 -3.52
N PRO A 54 -9.74 11.66 -3.61
CA PRO A 54 -10.65 11.90 -4.73
C PRO A 54 -9.90 11.87 -6.07
N ASP A 55 -10.51 11.27 -7.09
CA ASP A 55 -9.99 11.22 -8.45
C ASP A 55 -11.16 11.32 -9.45
N GLY A 56 -11.56 12.56 -9.77
CA GLY A 56 -12.76 12.83 -10.55
C GLY A 56 -14.02 12.34 -9.84
N ASP A 57 -14.76 11.44 -10.50
CA ASP A 57 -15.97 10.80 -9.96
C ASP A 57 -15.67 9.53 -9.14
N HIS A 58 -14.38 9.23 -8.90
CA HIS A 58 -13.93 8.05 -8.19
C HIS A 58 -13.18 8.43 -6.91
N ILE A 59 -13.01 7.44 -6.03
CA ILE A 59 -12.12 7.53 -4.88
C ILE A 59 -11.08 6.42 -4.96
N ILE A 60 -9.82 6.80 -4.81
CA ILE A 60 -8.71 5.87 -4.68
C ILE A 60 -8.49 5.64 -3.19
N LEU A 61 -8.52 4.37 -2.80
CA LEU A 61 -8.26 3.93 -1.43
C LEU A 61 -6.99 3.09 -1.41
N GLU A 62 -6.12 3.36 -0.43
CA GLU A 62 -4.98 2.51 -0.13
C GLU A 62 -5.16 1.93 1.25
N LEU A 63 -5.01 0.61 1.38
CA LEU A 63 -5.08 -0.10 2.64
C LEU A 63 -3.81 -0.93 2.79
N ALA A 64 -3.11 -0.75 3.90
CA ALA A 64 -2.01 -1.62 4.29
C ALA A 64 -2.15 -1.93 5.78
N GLY A 65 -1.82 -3.15 6.18
CA GLY A 65 -1.87 -3.51 7.59
C GLY A 65 -1.47 -4.96 7.80
N THR A 66 -1.04 -5.24 9.02
CA THR A 66 -0.63 -6.57 9.44
C THR A 66 -1.52 -6.97 10.61
N PRO A 67 -2.66 -7.64 10.36
CA PRO A 67 -3.58 -8.03 11.41
C PRO A 67 -2.87 -8.87 12.48
N ALA A 68 -3.13 -8.60 13.76
CA ALA A 68 -2.47 -9.28 14.88
C ALA A 68 -2.79 -10.79 14.96
N HIS A 69 -3.85 -11.23 14.29
CA HIS A 69 -4.30 -12.62 14.27
C HIS A 69 -4.25 -13.17 12.84
N SER A 70 -3.96 -14.47 12.71
CA SER A 70 -3.88 -15.15 11.40
C SER A 70 -5.16 -15.09 10.58
N ASN A 71 -6.31 -14.89 11.24
CA ASN A 71 -7.63 -14.75 10.59
C ASN A 71 -8.15 -13.29 10.64
N GLY A 72 -7.29 -12.34 10.99
CA GLY A 72 -7.64 -10.92 11.00
C GLY A 72 -7.72 -10.36 9.58
N TYR A 73 -8.57 -9.36 9.40
CA TYR A 73 -8.70 -8.64 8.14
C TYR A 73 -8.78 -7.14 8.40
N LEU A 74 -8.40 -6.36 7.40
CA LEU A 74 -8.61 -4.92 7.37
C LEU A 74 -9.77 -4.65 6.39
N ALA A 75 -10.76 -3.88 6.83
CA ALA A 75 -11.93 -3.54 6.04
C ALA A 75 -12.21 -2.04 6.09
N VAL A 76 -12.80 -1.54 5.02
CA VAL A 76 -13.32 -0.17 4.90
C VAL A 76 -14.79 -0.29 4.51
N GLY A 77 -15.63 0.50 5.16
CA GLY A 77 -17.04 0.63 4.83
C GLY A 77 -17.41 2.09 4.62
N PHE A 78 -18.57 2.31 4.01
CA PHE A 78 -19.14 3.63 3.77
C PHE A 78 -20.53 3.64 4.40
N SER A 79 -20.86 4.73 5.11
CA SER A 79 -22.21 4.99 5.62
C SER A 79 -22.69 6.35 5.12
N GLU A 80 -24.01 6.49 5.06
CA GLU A 80 -24.68 7.77 4.83
C GLU A 80 -24.78 8.63 6.10
N ASP A 81 -24.51 8.03 7.28
CA ASP A 81 -24.51 8.69 8.58
C ASP A 81 -23.14 8.65 9.27
N GLU A 82 -23.05 9.31 10.43
CA GLU A 82 -21.83 9.37 11.25
C GLU A 82 -21.68 8.17 12.21
N LYS A 83 -22.41 7.06 12.01
CA LYS A 83 -22.45 5.93 12.97
C LYS A 83 -21.56 4.75 12.59
N MET A 84 -20.61 4.97 11.68
CA MET A 84 -19.58 3.98 11.32
C MET A 84 -18.71 3.59 12.53
#